data_AF-A0AAF0TS57-F1
#
_entry.id   AF-A0AAF0TS57-F1
#
_cell.length_a   1.000
_cell.length_b   1.000
_cell.length_c   1.000
_cell.angle_alpha   90.00
_cell.angle_beta   90.00
_cell.angle_gamma   90.00
#
_symmetry.space_group_name_H-M   'P 1'
#
loop_
_entity.id
_entity.type
_entity.pdbx_description
1 polymer ?
#
loop_
_entity_poly.entity_id
_entity_poly.type
_entity_poly.pdbx_seq_one_letter_code
_entity_poly.pdbx_strand_id
1 'polypeptide(L)'
;MSNSFVRLDISKFGKVLAYMEARSSLLEQIRVQQFNDGDLCKIRDKVSKGEAKDAILDSEGVLRIKSRICVPRAGELTKFIMEEAYSSRQRKQLDNNSSEQPAQQLAAARRTKPEASNQHQQQQRTTPPPAPAAPVTSARRGKQQLREA
;
A
#
# COMPACT_ATOMS: atom_id res chain seq x y z
N MET A 1 4.24 44.77 11.95
CA MET A 1 4.94 44.21 10.77
C MET A 1 4.99 42.70 10.93
N SER A 2 4.30 41.94 10.07
CA SER A 2 4.24 40.48 10.18
C SER A 2 5.49 39.85 9.57
N ASN A 3 6.31 39.21 10.40
CA ASN A 3 7.37 38.34 9.92
C ASN A 3 6.74 37.04 9.40
N SER A 4 6.58 36.95 8.09
CA SER A 4 6.26 35.73 7.37
C SER A 4 7.41 34.74 7.57
N PHE A 5 7.30 33.86 8.57
CA PHE A 5 8.20 32.73 8.70
C PHE A 5 7.87 31.72 7.59
N VAL A 6 8.69 31.70 6.55
CA VAL A 6 8.60 30.71 5.46
C VAL A 6 9.08 29.38 6.04
N ARG A 7 8.15 28.49 6.41
CA ARG A 7 8.48 27.15 6.89
C ARG A 7 9.00 26.33 5.71
N LEU A 8 10.32 26.16 5.63
CA LEU A 8 10.95 25.27 4.66
C LEU A 8 10.52 23.82 4.97
N ASP A 9 9.94 23.13 3.99
CA ASP A 9 9.52 21.74 4.12
C ASP A 9 10.72 20.79 4.03
N ILE A 10 11.41 20.61 5.16
CA ILE A 10 12.62 19.78 5.30
C ILE A 10 12.41 18.37 4.74
N SER A 11 11.18 17.84 4.78
CA SER A 11 10.86 16.51 4.28
C SER A 11 11.05 16.37 2.76
N LYS A 12 10.77 17.42 1.99
CA LYS A 12 10.97 17.43 0.54
C LYS A 12 12.45 17.48 0.19
N PHE A 13 13.22 18.31 0.90
CA PHE A 13 14.67 18.40 0.72
C PHE A 13 15.36 17.07 1.03
N GLY A 14 14.97 16.40 2.12
CA GLY A 14 15.51 15.08 2.47
C GLY A 14 15.31 14.04 1.38
N LYS A 15 14.12 14.01 0.75
CA LYS A 15 13.83 13.10 -0.38
C LYS A 15 14.68 13.40 -1.61
N VAL A 16 14.87 14.69 -1.94
CA VAL A 16 15.70 15.11 -3.08
C VAL A 16 17.16 14.72 -2.85
N LEU A 17 17.68 14.94 -1.64
CA LEU A 17 19.06 14.58 -1.29
C LEU A 17 19.27 13.06 -1.38
N ALA A 18 18.37 12.27 -0.78
CA ALA A 18 18.43 10.81 -0.86
C ALA A 18 18.39 10.30 -2.30
N TYR A 19 17.57 10.93 -3.17
CA TYR A 19 17.53 10.61 -4.59
C TYR A 19 18.84 10.95 -5.32
N MET A 20 19.43 12.12 -5.05
CA MET A 20 20.71 12.52 -5.63
C MET A 20 21.84 11.59 -5.21
N GLU A 21 21.88 11.23 -3.93
CA GLU A 21 22.87 10.31 -3.37
C GLU A 21 22.74 8.91 -3.97
N ALA A 22 21.52 8.36 -4.00
CA ALA A 22 21.25 7.07 -4.64
C ALA A 22 21.61 7.07 -6.13
N ARG A 23 21.31 8.14 -6.86
CA ARG A 23 21.71 8.29 -8.27
C ARG A 23 23.22 8.33 -8.43
N SER A 24 23.91 9.10 -7.61
CA SER A 24 25.36 9.26 -7.70
C SER A 24 26.06 7.94 -7.40
N SER A 25 25.64 7.24 -6.33
CA SER A 25 26.12 5.91 -5.97
C SER A 25 25.89 4.89 -7.09
N LEU A 26 24.71 4.91 -7.72
CA LEU A 26 24.40 4.00 -8.82
C LEU A 26 25.28 4.27 -10.05
N LEU A 27 25.49 5.54 -10.41
CA LEU A 27 26.35 5.92 -11.52
C LEU A 27 27.80 5.50 -11.28
N GLU A 28 28.30 5.66 -10.06
CA GLU A 28 29.64 5.21 -9.68
C GLU A 28 29.78 3.69 -9.84
N GLN A 29 28.82 2.92 -9.35
CA GLN A 29 28.84 1.46 -9.51
C GLN A 29 28.80 1.03 -10.97
N ILE A 30 27.98 1.69 -11.79
CA ILE A 30 27.93 1.43 -13.23
C ILE A 30 29.30 1.76 -13.85
N ARG A 31 29.85 2.94 -13.57
CA ARG A 31 31.16 3.37 -14.07
C ARG A 31 32.21 2.30 -13.79
N VAL A 32 32.39 1.91 -12.54
CA VAL A 32 33.39 0.89 -12.12
C VAL A 32 33.18 -0.41 -12.87
N GLN A 33 31.95 -0.90 -12.99
CA GLN A 33 31.68 -2.16 -13.68
C GLN A 33 31.86 -2.05 -15.21
N GLN A 34 31.61 -0.89 -15.81
CA GLN A 34 31.93 -0.67 -17.23
C GLN A 34 33.42 -0.81 -17.52
N PHE A 35 34.31 -0.48 -16.58
CA PHE A 35 35.76 -0.72 -16.74
C PHE A 35 36.13 -2.20 -16.76
N ASN A 36 35.32 -3.04 -16.11
CA ASN A 36 35.57 -4.48 -16.03
C ASN A 36 34.87 -5.25 -17.17
N ASP A 37 33.95 -4.61 -17.89
CA ASP A 37 33.26 -5.19 -19.04
C ASP A 37 34.11 -5.04 -20.30
N GLY A 38 34.65 -6.17 -20.79
CA GLY A 38 35.56 -6.20 -21.92
C GLY A 38 34.95 -5.66 -23.23
N ASP A 39 33.63 -5.76 -23.42
CA ASP A 39 32.98 -5.22 -24.63
C ASP A 39 32.78 -3.72 -24.52
N LEU A 40 32.43 -3.22 -23.33
CA LEU A 40 32.32 -1.78 -23.07
C LEU A 40 33.68 -1.09 -23.10
N CYS A 41 34.75 -1.75 -22.66
CA CYS A 41 36.12 -1.24 -22.79
C CYS A 41 36.54 -1.04 -24.26
N LYS A 42 36.22 -1.98 -25.15
CA LYS A 42 36.48 -1.81 -26.60
C LYS A 42 35.75 -0.60 -27.18
N ILE A 43 34.53 -0.34 -26.71
CA ILE A 43 33.76 0.84 -27.15
C ILE A 43 34.42 2.10 -26.61
N ARG A 44 34.83 2.10 -25.34
CA ARG A 44 35.54 3.22 -24.72
C ARG A 44 36.82 3.58 -25.49
N ASP A 45 37.61 2.59 -25.88
CA ASP A 45 38.83 2.82 -26.67
C ASP A 45 38.51 3.47 -28.03
N LYS A 46 37.42 3.07 -28.67
CA LYS A 46 36.93 3.70 -29.90
C LYS A 46 36.47 5.14 -29.67
N VAL A 47 35.84 5.44 -28.53
CA VAL A 47 35.49 6.81 -28.14
C VAL A 47 36.77 7.64 -27.99
N SER A 48 37.79 7.13 -27.29
CA SER A 48 39.07 7.82 -27.10
C SER A 48 39.82 8.06 -28.42
N LYS A 49 39.62 7.22 -29.44
CA LYS A 49 40.18 7.38 -30.79
C LYS A 49 39.33 8.27 -31.72
N GLY A 50 38.14 8.69 -31.29
CA GLY A 50 37.20 9.44 -32.13
C GLY A 50 36.49 8.60 -33.20
N GLU A 51 36.53 7.27 -33.09
CA GLU A 51 35.95 6.33 -34.06
C GLU A 51 34.47 6.00 -33.76
N ALA A 52 34.01 6.26 -32.54
CA ALA A 52 32.64 5.95 -32.10
C ALA A 52 31.72 7.18 -32.22
N LYS A 53 30.93 7.25 -33.30
CA LYS A 53 30.02 8.39 -33.56
C LYS A 53 28.87 8.52 -32.57
N ASP A 54 28.33 7.38 -32.12
CA ASP A 54 27.12 7.34 -31.28
C ASP A 54 27.44 7.16 -29.78
N ALA A 55 28.71 6.97 -29.43
CA ALA A 55 29.15 6.69 -28.07
C ALA A 55 29.97 7.85 -27.51
N ILE A 56 29.73 8.19 -26.25
CA ILE A 56 30.44 9.25 -25.54
C ILE A 56 30.78 8.80 -24.13
N LEU A 57 31.86 9.36 -23.58
CA LEU A 57 32.07 9.41 -22.13
C LEU A 57 31.49 10.72 -21.64
N ASP A 58 30.60 10.67 -20.66
CA ASP A 58 30.06 11.90 -20.05
C ASP A 58 31.09 12.55 -19.09
N SER A 59 30.72 13.69 -18.49
CA SER A 59 31.57 14.39 -17.51
C SER A 59 31.90 13.53 -16.27
N GLU A 60 31.05 12.53 -16.01
CA GLU A 60 31.19 11.54 -14.97
C GLU A 60 31.94 10.30 -15.48
N GLY A 61 32.58 10.32 -16.65
CA GLY A 61 33.31 9.16 -17.19
C GLY A 61 32.45 7.91 -17.44
N VAL A 62 31.12 8.05 -17.46
CA VAL A 62 30.18 6.96 -17.74
C VAL A 62 30.01 6.84 -19.26
N LEU A 63 30.17 5.63 -19.78
CA LEU A 63 29.93 5.34 -21.19
C LEU A 63 28.43 5.40 -21.50
N ARG A 64 28.09 6.19 -22.50
CA ARG A 64 26.73 6.33 -23.03
C ARG A 64 26.69 6.08 -24.53
N ILE A 65 25.64 5.43 -25.01
CA ILE A 65 25.33 5.29 -26.44
C ILE A 65 23.99 5.95 -26.70
N LYS A 66 23.95 6.95 -27.59
CA LYS A 66 22.73 7.71 -27.92
C LYS A 66 22.04 8.22 -26.65
N SER A 67 22.81 8.83 -25.75
CA SER A 67 22.39 9.35 -24.43
C SER A 67 21.93 8.32 -23.39
N ARG A 68 21.93 7.03 -23.71
CA ARG A 68 21.59 5.95 -22.78
C ARG A 68 22.83 5.41 -22.10
N ILE A 69 22.77 5.21 -20.79
CA ILE A 69 23.85 4.61 -20.00
C ILE A 69 24.03 3.15 -20.42
N CYS A 70 25.27 2.75 -20.71
CA CYS A 70 25.59 1.36 -21.00
C CYS A 70 25.68 0.56 -19.69
N VAL A 71 24.72 -0.31 -19.42
CA VAL A 71 24.79 -1.19 -18.25
C VAL A 71 25.61 -2.43 -18.60
N PRO A 72 26.68 -2.77 -17.83
CA PRO A 72 27.47 -3.99 -18.02
C PRO A 72 26.61 -5.25 -18.03
N ARG A 73 27.00 -6.26 -18.80
CA ARG A 73 26.14 -7.46 -18.95
C ARG A 73 26.25 -8.43 -17.78
N ALA A 74 27.39 -8.46 -17.12
CA ALA A 74 27.69 -9.39 -16.03
C ALA A 74 27.76 -8.65 -14.69
N GLY A 75 27.10 -9.21 -13.66
CA GLY A 75 27.22 -8.76 -12.28
C GLY A 75 25.88 -8.58 -11.57
N GLU A 76 25.97 -8.48 -10.25
CA GLU A 76 24.82 -8.23 -9.37
C GLU A 76 24.14 -6.88 -9.65
N LEU A 77 24.87 -5.90 -10.21
CA LEU A 77 24.33 -4.58 -10.51
C LEU A 77 23.22 -4.61 -11.55
N THR A 78 23.37 -5.41 -12.60
CA THR A 78 22.35 -5.52 -13.65
C THR A 78 21.09 -6.18 -13.11
N LYS A 79 21.25 -7.20 -12.25
CA LYS A 79 20.15 -7.83 -11.54
C LYS A 79 19.44 -6.83 -10.62
N PHE A 80 20.21 -6.09 -9.82
CA PHE A 80 19.70 -5.05 -8.93
C PHE A 80 18.91 -3.96 -9.67
N ILE A 81 19.46 -3.43 -10.78
CA ILE A 81 18.78 -2.42 -11.60
C ILE A 81 17.46 -2.96 -12.16
N MET A 82 17.45 -4.21 -12.66
CA MET A 82 16.24 -4.83 -13.20
C MET A 82 15.19 -5.05 -12.12
N GLU A 83 15.60 -5.53 -10.94
CA GLU A 83 14.73 -5.77 -9.80
C GLU A 83 14.11 -4.46 -9.27
N GLU A 84 14.91 -3.40 -9.14
CA GLU A 84 14.42 -2.09 -8.70
C GLU A 84 13.45 -1.48 -9.73
N ALA A 85 13.75 -1.62 -11.04
CA ALA A 85 12.87 -1.16 -12.12
C ALA A 85 11.53 -1.91 -12.14
N TYR A 86 11.56 -3.22 -11.93
CA TYR A 86 10.35 -4.05 -11.84
C TYR A 86 9.53 -3.70 -10.60
N SER A 87 10.17 -3.65 -9.43
CA SER A 87 9.53 -3.31 -8.15
C SER A 87 8.91 -1.91 -8.16
N SER A 88 9.59 -0.94 -8.77
CA SER A 88 9.06 0.42 -8.95
C SER A 88 7.79 0.45 -9.80
N ARG A 89 7.72 -0.36 -10.85
CA ARG A 89 6.50 -0.50 -11.68
C ARG A 89 5.37 -1.12 -10.88
N GLN A 90 5.67 -2.18 -10.11
CA GLN A 90 4.67 -2.86 -9.29
C GLN A 90 4.12 -1.95 -8.18
N ARG A 91 4.98 -1.19 -7.48
CA ARG A 91 4.57 -0.19 -6.48
C ARG A 91 3.57 0.82 -7.06
N LYS A 92 3.88 1.40 -8.22
CA LYS A 92 2.98 2.34 -8.90
C LYS A 92 1.64 1.72 -9.27
N GLN A 93 1.62 0.43 -9.64
CA GLN A 93 0.37 -0.25 -9.96
C GLN A 93 -0.49 -0.50 -8.71
N LEU A 94 0.12 -0.77 -7.56
CA LEU A 94 -0.59 -0.92 -6.29
C LEU A 94 -1.24 0.39 -5.85
N ASP A 95 -0.54 1.52 -5.99
CA ASP A 95 -1.09 2.85 -5.68
C ASP A 95 -2.31 3.18 -6.56
N ASN A 96 -2.27 2.80 -7.84
CA ASN A 96 -3.39 2.99 -8.76
C ASN A 96 -4.58 2.08 -8.41
N ASN A 97 -4.33 0.80 -8.14
CA ASN A 97 -5.37 -0.20 -7.85
C ASN A 97 -6.03 -0.01 -6.46
N SER A 98 -5.32 0.57 -5.49
CA SER A 98 -5.86 0.87 -4.15
C SER A 98 -6.88 2.02 -4.15
N SER A 99 -6.91 2.84 -5.20
CA SER A 99 -7.87 3.95 -5.33
C SER A 99 -9.22 3.52 -5.92
N GLU A 100 -9.26 2.43 -6.70
CA GLU A 100 -10.49 1.95 -7.38
C GLU A 100 -11.30 0.93 -6.56
N GLN A 101 -10.64 0.16 -5.68
CA GLN A 101 -11.29 -0.84 -4.82
C GLN A 101 -12.29 -0.25 -3.80
N PRO A 102 -12.03 0.87 -3.11
CA PRO A 102 -12.96 1.42 -2.11
C PRO A 102 -14.27 1.93 -2.74
N ALA A 103 -14.19 2.51 -3.93
CA ALA A 103 -15.35 3.10 -4.61
C ALA A 103 -16.33 2.03 -5.12
N GLN A 104 -15.81 0.90 -5.62
CA GLN A 104 -16.63 -0.21 -6.12
C GLN A 104 -17.34 -0.97 -4.98
N GLN A 105 -16.68 -1.14 -3.83
CA GLN A 105 -17.30 -1.78 -2.65
C GLN A 105 -18.44 -0.93 -2.06
N LEU A 106 -18.27 0.39 -1.99
CA LEU A 106 -19.33 1.31 -1.52
C LEU A 106 -20.54 1.36 -2.48
N ALA A 107 -20.31 1.24 -3.79
CA ALA A 107 -21.37 1.18 -4.78
C ALA A 107 -22.18 -0.15 -4.71
N ALA A 108 -21.52 -1.27 -4.42
CA ALA A 108 -22.16 -2.57 -4.26
C ALA A 108 -23.06 -2.63 -3.01
N ALA A 109 -22.62 -2.07 -1.88
CA ALA A 109 -23.38 -2.05 -0.63
C ALA A 109 -24.68 -1.22 -0.70
N ARG A 110 -24.77 -0.24 -1.60
CA ARG A 110 -25.99 0.57 -1.80
C ARG A 110 -27.10 -0.15 -2.56
N ARG A 111 -26.82 -1.28 -3.21
CA ARG A 111 -27.82 -2.04 -4.00
C ARG A 111 -28.59 -3.08 -3.18
N THR A 112 -28.12 -3.43 -1.98
CA THR A 112 -28.82 -4.36 -1.08
C THR A 112 -29.63 -3.60 -0.03
N LYS A 113 -30.85 -3.15 -0.38
CA LYS A 113 -31.85 -2.70 0.60
C LYS A 113 -32.70 -3.91 1.02
N PRO A 114 -32.95 -4.15 2.33
CA PRO A 114 -33.82 -5.26 2.73
C PRO A 114 -35.28 -4.85 2.53
N GLU A 115 -35.97 -5.57 1.66
CA GLU A 115 -37.43 -5.54 1.55
C GLU A 115 -37.99 -6.56 2.55
N ALA A 116 -38.30 -6.12 3.77
CA ALA A 116 -38.90 -6.97 4.79
C ALA A 116 -40.21 -6.36 5.33
N SER A 117 -41.29 -6.76 4.65
CA SER A 117 -42.59 -7.21 5.17
C SER A 117 -43.24 -6.44 6.33
N ASN A 118 -44.20 -5.61 5.97
CA ASN A 118 -45.17 -4.96 6.86
C ASN A 118 -46.45 -5.82 6.99
N GLN A 119 -46.40 -6.93 7.73
CA GLN A 119 -47.58 -7.79 7.98
C GLN A 119 -47.88 -8.09 9.46
N HIS A 120 -47.09 -7.59 10.42
CA HIS A 120 -47.22 -8.04 11.82
C HIS A 120 -48.14 -7.20 12.74
N GLN A 121 -48.85 -6.19 12.23
CA GLN A 121 -49.54 -5.22 13.10
C GLN A 121 -51.07 -5.31 13.18
N GLN A 122 -51.69 -6.44 12.76
CA GLN A 122 -53.15 -6.56 12.73
C GLN A 122 -53.78 -7.57 13.71
N GLN A 123 -53.01 -8.15 14.64
CA GLN A 123 -53.52 -9.21 15.54
C GLN A 123 -53.72 -8.80 17.01
N GLN A 124 -53.65 -7.52 17.38
CA GLN A 124 -53.76 -7.12 18.80
C GLN A 124 -54.85 -6.06 19.08
N ARG A 125 -56.12 -6.46 18.97
CA ARG A 125 -57.23 -5.82 19.70
C ARG A 125 -58.33 -6.85 19.98
N THR A 126 -58.39 -7.36 21.21
CA THR A 126 -59.64 -7.60 21.96
C THR A 126 -59.30 -7.88 23.44
N THR A 127 -59.98 -7.18 24.36
CA THR A 127 -60.00 -7.39 25.82
C THR A 127 -61.45 -7.71 26.27
N PRO A 128 -61.67 -8.24 27.51
CA PRO A 128 -62.66 -9.28 27.87
C PRO A 128 -63.96 -8.75 28.52
N PRO A 129 -64.89 -9.61 29.02
CA PRO A 129 -65.04 -9.80 30.49
C PRO A 129 -65.67 -11.18 30.92
N PRO A 130 -66.22 -11.41 32.14
CA PRO A 130 -65.55 -11.78 33.40
C PRO A 130 -66.07 -13.12 34.06
N ALA A 131 -65.50 -13.44 35.25
CA ALA A 131 -65.53 -14.68 36.08
C ALA A 131 -66.92 -15.23 36.57
N PRO A 132 -66.98 -16.41 37.25
CA PRO A 132 -66.88 -16.40 38.74
C PRO A 132 -66.32 -17.67 39.47
N ALA A 133 -65.75 -17.38 40.65
CA ALA A 133 -65.80 -18.06 41.97
C ALA A 133 -65.30 -19.50 42.25
N ALA A 134 -64.63 -19.62 43.40
CA ALA A 134 -63.91 -20.75 44.00
C ALA A 134 -64.77 -21.96 44.45
N PRO A 135 -64.14 -23.03 45.01
CA PRO A 135 -64.17 -23.11 46.47
C PRO A 135 -62.87 -23.57 47.15
N VAL A 136 -62.87 -23.24 48.44
CA VAL A 136 -61.90 -23.51 49.51
C VAL A 136 -61.68 -25.01 49.71
N THR A 137 -60.44 -25.45 49.97
CA THR A 137 -60.22 -26.66 50.78
C THR A 137 -59.01 -26.49 51.69
N SER A 138 -59.29 -26.69 52.97
CA SER A 138 -58.41 -26.72 54.13
C SER A 138 -57.45 -27.91 54.07
N ALA A 139 -56.18 -27.70 54.44
CA ALA A 139 -55.34 -28.77 54.97
C ALA A 139 -54.39 -28.19 56.04
N ARG A 140 -54.65 -28.59 57.29
CA ARG A 140 -53.89 -28.32 58.51
C ARG A 140 -52.57 -29.12 58.54
N ARG A 141 -51.69 -28.64 59.46
CA ARG A 141 -50.58 -29.31 60.18
C ARG A 141 -49.29 -29.55 59.38
N GLY A 142 -48.11 -29.18 59.87
CA GLY A 142 -47.72 -28.56 61.13
C GLY A 142 -46.19 -28.61 61.34
N LYS A 143 -45.72 -27.78 62.31
CA LYS A 143 -44.46 -27.85 63.08
C LYS A 143 -43.15 -27.85 62.28
N GLN A 144 -42.38 -26.76 62.17
CA GLN A 144 -41.58 -26.03 63.17
C GLN A 144 -40.39 -26.82 63.77
N GLN A 145 -39.19 -26.21 63.62
CA GLN A 145 -37.94 -26.36 64.40
C GLN A 145 -37.09 -27.63 64.12
N LEU A 146 -35.76 -27.66 64.17
CA LEU A 146 -34.59 -26.74 64.25
C LEU A 146 -33.37 -27.67 64.40
N ARG A 147 -32.20 -27.34 63.81
CA ARG A 147 -30.81 -27.63 64.28
C ARG A 147 -30.42 -29.13 64.52
N GLU A 148 -29.19 -29.60 64.49
CA GLU A 148 -27.81 -29.11 64.37
C GLU A 148 -26.91 -30.35 64.12
N ALA A 149 -25.68 -30.10 63.65
CA ALA A 149 -24.46 -30.93 63.70
C ALA A 149 -24.39 -32.22 62.84
#